data_AF-A0AAV9YYH2-F1
#
_entry.id   AF-A0AAV9YYH2-F1
#
_cell.length_a   1.000
_cell.length_b   1.000
_cell.length_c   1.000
_cell.angle_alpha   90.00
_cell.angle_beta   90.00
_cell.angle_gamma   90.00
#
_symmetry.space_group_name_H-M   'P 1'
#
loop_
_entity.id
_entity.type
_entity.pdbx_description
1 polymer ?
#
loop_
_entity_poly.entity_id
_entity_poly.type
_entity_poly.pdbx_seq_one_letter_code
_entity_poly.pdbx_strand_id
1 'polypeptide(L)'
;ALHRYSRNSLSLAQRLAYLVKDFNYKIGLTTLKGLNRKFNVDTVKKPPPEHISATIIGEVISGNASSRKGPGTVQTQIAREHGVKIPRDTVRRLMADLDPGGAEIRYPGRNRTPKQRGHLTDTGVYYEVHFDGHEKLNFKALRMGRVGIDIYGSRCHSSRRMIKFLTVPNARCSSTVGHYYLDLVGDNGLFVQATVDGGSETGELYAAHLALRQKCMPDVSLEDHPAFVALPSTDNIPIEASWKLFTNYVGFDIKEILLLGRTLNYFNAAYDVHVNLFNWLWPKIIQLCLDDFVDYWNNHRIRLQKDKVLPSGFSPNYICDFPERFGLVKFGEQAPQEYIDQLRQNIPKSREECYRWVSDEFDTQAAKVYEQIGSPKLKLTDGWTIFCRMLPLLQ
;
A
#
# COMPACT_ATOMS: atom_id res chain seq x y z
N ALA A 1 -12.87 -18.76 0.91
CA ALA A 1 -12.74 -18.18 -0.45
C ALA A 1 -13.88 -17.23 -0.82
N LEU A 2 -15.15 -17.68 -0.85
CA LEU A 2 -16.27 -16.88 -1.38
C LEU A 2 -16.52 -15.56 -0.63
N HIS A 3 -16.39 -15.53 0.71
CA HIS A 3 -16.48 -14.28 1.48
C HIS A 3 -15.36 -13.29 1.10
N ARG A 4 -14.11 -13.77 0.95
CA ARG A 4 -12.97 -12.96 0.47
C ARG A 4 -13.27 -12.35 -0.90
N TYR A 5 -13.73 -13.16 -1.85
CA TYR A 5 -14.09 -12.66 -3.18
C TYR A 5 -15.23 -11.63 -3.13
N SER A 6 -16.18 -11.80 -2.19
CA SER A 6 -17.24 -10.82 -2.00
C SER A 6 -16.72 -9.53 -1.39
N ARG A 7 -15.87 -9.59 -0.36
CA ARG A 7 -15.22 -8.43 0.25
C ARG A 7 -14.44 -7.61 -0.79
N ASN A 8 -13.75 -8.28 -1.70
CA ASN A 8 -13.00 -7.66 -2.80
C ASN A 8 -13.89 -7.21 -3.97
N SER A 9 -15.21 -7.24 -3.81
CA SER A 9 -16.20 -6.79 -4.80
C SER A 9 -16.04 -7.43 -6.19
N LEU A 10 -15.53 -8.66 -6.25
CA LEU A 10 -15.38 -9.40 -7.50
C LEU A 10 -16.74 -9.76 -8.08
N SER A 11 -16.89 -9.52 -9.39
CA SER A 11 -18.06 -9.97 -10.16
C SER A 11 -18.13 -11.49 -10.21
N LEU A 12 -19.31 -12.06 -10.44
CA LEU A 12 -19.49 -13.51 -10.46
C LEU A 12 -18.57 -14.21 -11.47
N ALA A 13 -18.34 -13.60 -12.63
CA ALA A 13 -17.40 -14.12 -13.63
C ALA A 13 -15.96 -14.16 -13.12
N GLN A 14 -15.51 -13.11 -12.42
CA GLN A 14 -14.19 -13.08 -11.79
C GLN A 14 -14.07 -14.12 -10.68
N ARG A 15 -15.13 -14.32 -9.87
CA ARG A 15 -15.14 -15.37 -8.84
C ARG A 15 -14.96 -16.75 -9.43
N LEU A 16 -15.61 -17.04 -10.56
CA LEU A 16 -15.42 -18.32 -11.27
C LEU A 16 -13.97 -18.48 -11.74
N ALA A 17 -13.37 -17.43 -12.30
CA ALA A 17 -11.97 -17.45 -12.70
C ALA A 17 -11.03 -17.75 -11.52
N TYR A 18 -11.24 -17.09 -10.38
CA TYR A 18 -10.45 -17.35 -9.17
C TYR A 18 -10.71 -18.72 -8.53
N LEU A 19 -11.91 -19.28 -8.61
CA LEU A 19 -12.16 -20.64 -8.12
C LEU A 19 -11.36 -21.68 -8.90
N VAL A 20 -11.23 -21.50 -10.21
CA VAL A 20 -10.37 -22.34 -11.05
C VAL A 20 -8.90 -22.10 -10.71
N LYS A 21 -8.46 -20.84 -10.63
CA LYS A 21 -7.06 -20.51 -10.34
C LYS A 21 -6.59 -21.00 -8.96
N ASP A 22 -7.36 -20.70 -7.91
CA ASP A 22 -6.94 -20.91 -6.52
C ASP A 22 -7.16 -22.35 -6.05
N PHE A 23 -8.15 -23.07 -6.62
CA PHE A 23 -8.59 -24.38 -6.11
C PHE A 23 -8.79 -25.44 -7.19
N ASN A 24 -8.48 -25.14 -8.46
CA ASN A 24 -8.85 -25.98 -9.60
C ASN A 24 -10.33 -26.38 -9.62
N TYR A 25 -11.21 -25.53 -9.08
CA TYR A 25 -12.62 -25.85 -8.85
C TYR A 25 -13.51 -25.23 -9.93
N LYS A 26 -13.76 -25.99 -11.00
CA LYS A 26 -14.56 -25.55 -12.16
C LYS A 26 -16.04 -25.82 -11.93
N ILE A 27 -16.82 -24.75 -11.78
CA ILE A 27 -18.27 -24.81 -11.60
C ILE A 27 -19.02 -23.80 -12.49
N GLY A 28 -20.31 -24.04 -12.71
CA GLY A 28 -21.19 -23.11 -13.41
C GLY A 28 -21.70 -21.96 -12.53
N LEU A 29 -22.26 -20.92 -13.17
CA LEU A 29 -22.81 -19.74 -12.50
C LEU A 29 -23.95 -20.09 -11.52
N THR A 30 -24.80 -21.04 -11.89
CA THR A 30 -25.92 -21.50 -11.05
C THR A 30 -25.41 -22.13 -9.76
N THR A 31 -24.41 -23.00 -9.86
CA THR A 31 -23.75 -23.63 -8.71
C THR A 31 -23.09 -22.58 -7.82
N LEU A 32 -22.37 -21.61 -8.39
CA LEU A 32 -21.77 -20.51 -7.62
C LEU A 32 -22.83 -19.70 -6.84
N LYS A 33 -23.97 -19.39 -7.46
CA LYS A 33 -25.10 -18.71 -6.77
C LYS A 33 -25.68 -19.59 -5.66
N GLY A 34 -25.76 -20.91 -5.87
CA GLY A 34 -26.14 -21.88 -4.83
C GLY A 34 -25.18 -21.87 -3.64
N LEU A 35 -23.87 -21.93 -3.91
CA LEU A 35 -22.84 -21.89 -2.87
C LEU A 35 -22.83 -20.56 -2.11
N ASN A 36 -22.98 -19.43 -2.79
CA ASN A 36 -23.08 -18.13 -2.11
C ASN A 36 -24.28 -18.08 -1.15
N ARG A 37 -25.41 -18.71 -1.50
CA ARG A 37 -26.57 -18.83 -0.59
C ARG A 37 -26.27 -19.79 0.56
N LYS A 38 -25.72 -20.97 0.27
CA LYS A 38 -25.38 -21.99 1.27
C LYS A 38 -24.43 -21.44 2.35
N PHE A 39 -23.47 -20.62 1.95
CA PHE A 39 -22.47 -20.03 2.83
C PHE A 39 -22.80 -18.60 3.27
N ASN A 40 -24.02 -18.10 3.07
CA ASN A 40 -24.44 -16.76 3.49
C ASN A 40 -23.47 -15.63 3.07
N VAL A 41 -23.02 -15.67 1.81
CA VAL A 41 -22.06 -14.68 1.29
C VAL A 41 -22.78 -13.35 1.06
N ASP A 42 -22.32 -12.29 1.74
CA ASP A 42 -22.95 -10.98 1.74
C ASP A 42 -23.12 -10.37 0.35
N THR A 43 -24.28 -9.75 0.15
CA THR A 43 -24.63 -9.03 -1.09
C THR A 43 -25.19 -7.65 -0.75
N VAL A 44 -24.94 -6.67 -1.62
CA VAL A 44 -25.45 -5.29 -1.46
C VAL A 44 -26.98 -5.22 -1.39
N LYS A 45 -27.68 -6.27 -1.82
CA LYS A 45 -29.15 -6.35 -1.84
C LYS A 45 -29.78 -6.58 -0.46
N LYS A 46 -28.98 -6.81 0.58
CA LYS A 46 -29.45 -6.96 1.98
C LYS A 46 -28.59 -6.09 2.91
N PRO A 47 -28.71 -4.76 2.84
CA PRO A 47 -28.00 -3.88 3.76
C PRO A 47 -28.50 -4.05 5.20
N PRO A 48 -27.67 -3.72 6.21
CA PRO A 48 -28.16 -3.58 7.58
C PRO A 48 -29.22 -2.48 7.67
N PRO A 49 -30.02 -2.47 8.76
CA PRO A 49 -30.86 -1.34 9.12
C PRO A 49 -30.11 0.00 9.10
N GLU A 50 -30.84 1.07 8.83
CA GLU A 50 -30.25 2.40 8.61
C GLU A 50 -29.50 2.95 9.83
N HIS A 51 -30.02 2.74 11.04
CA HIS A 51 -29.36 3.17 12.27
C HIS A 51 -27.98 2.50 12.46
N ILE A 52 -27.87 1.19 12.20
CA ILE A 52 -26.60 0.45 12.24
C ILE A 52 -25.65 0.96 11.15
N SER A 53 -26.20 1.22 9.96
CA SER A 53 -25.43 1.79 8.85
C SER A 53 -24.87 3.17 9.20
N ALA A 54 -25.66 4.02 9.86
CA ALA A 54 -25.24 5.36 10.30
C ALA A 54 -24.13 5.28 11.36
N THR A 55 -24.23 4.38 12.34
CA THR A 55 -23.17 4.18 13.34
C THR A 55 -21.86 3.73 12.70
N ILE A 56 -21.89 2.71 11.83
CA ILE A 56 -20.70 2.21 11.13
C ILE A 56 -20.08 3.30 10.25
N ILE A 57 -20.90 4.05 9.50
CA ILE A 57 -20.42 5.15 8.66
C ILE A 57 -19.81 6.26 9.54
N GLY A 58 -20.45 6.58 10.67
CA GLY A 58 -19.94 7.56 11.64
C GLY A 58 -18.55 7.18 12.14
N GLU A 59 -18.33 5.94 12.57
CA GLU A 59 -17.02 5.45 13.01
C GLU A 59 -15.95 5.60 11.93
N VAL A 60 -16.26 5.21 10.67
CA VAL A 60 -15.32 5.32 9.54
C VAL A 60 -15.04 6.79 9.19
N ILE A 61 -16.03 7.68 9.30
CA ILE A 61 -15.86 9.13 9.09
C ILE A 61 -15.01 9.74 10.20
N SER A 62 -15.24 9.38 11.46
CA SER A 62 -14.42 9.85 12.59
C SER A 62 -12.93 9.47 12.43
N GLY A 63 -12.64 8.35 11.77
CA GLY A 63 -11.27 7.96 11.39
C GLY A 63 -10.70 8.63 10.13
N ASN A 64 -11.44 9.53 9.47
CA ASN A 64 -11.07 10.25 8.24
C ASN A 64 -10.93 11.76 8.53
N ALA A 65 -9.94 12.11 9.36
CA ALA A 65 -9.76 13.47 9.89
C ALA A 65 -9.68 14.55 8.80
N SER A 66 -9.09 14.24 7.64
CA SER A 66 -8.93 15.17 6.52
C SER A 66 -10.19 15.34 5.65
N SER A 67 -11.24 14.54 5.88
CA SER A 67 -12.47 14.50 5.07
C SER A 67 -12.25 14.26 3.56
N ARG A 68 -11.12 13.65 3.16
CA ARG A 68 -10.78 13.47 1.73
C ARG A 68 -11.27 12.18 1.09
N LYS A 69 -11.62 11.15 1.87
CA LYS A 69 -12.17 9.90 1.34
C LYS A 69 -13.54 10.14 0.71
N GLY A 70 -13.73 9.64 -0.51
CA GLY A 70 -15.02 9.72 -1.20
C GLY A 70 -15.97 8.57 -0.81
N PRO A 71 -17.28 8.66 -1.16
CA PRO A 71 -18.27 7.64 -0.79
C PRO A 71 -17.95 6.21 -1.26
N GLY A 72 -17.29 6.05 -2.41
CA GLY A 72 -16.88 4.72 -2.89
C GLY A 72 -15.72 4.11 -2.08
N THR A 73 -14.80 4.95 -1.61
CA THR A 73 -13.68 4.55 -0.74
C THR A 73 -14.21 4.16 0.63
N VAL A 74 -15.06 4.99 1.23
CA VAL A 74 -15.73 4.71 2.51
C VAL A 74 -16.56 3.43 2.43
N GLN A 75 -17.34 3.24 1.36
CA GLN A 75 -18.09 2.00 1.14
C GLN A 75 -17.19 0.76 1.14
N THR A 76 -16.02 0.84 0.49
CA THR A 76 -15.08 -0.28 0.42
C THR A 76 -14.43 -0.53 1.78
N GLN A 77 -14.07 0.53 2.51
CA GLN A 77 -13.51 0.44 3.86
C GLN A 77 -14.51 -0.25 4.82
N ILE A 78 -15.79 0.13 4.79
CA ILE A 78 -16.86 -0.51 5.56
C ILE A 78 -16.95 -2.02 5.28
N ALA A 79 -16.90 -2.41 4.00
CA ALA A 79 -16.94 -3.82 3.61
C ALA A 79 -15.71 -4.61 4.08
N ARG A 80 -14.54 -3.95 4.20
CA ARG A 80 -13.29 -4.56 4.65
C ARG A 80 -13.26 -4.70 6.17
N GLU A 81 -13.53 -3.63 6.89
CA GLU A 81 -13.40 -3.53 8.35
C GLU A 81 -14.58 -4.16 9.09
N HIS A 82 -15.81 -3.90 8.65
CA HIS A 82 -17.01 -4.37 9.33
C HIS A 82 -17.63 -5.61 8.65
N GLY A 83 -17.14 -6.00 7.47
CA GLY A 83 -17.69 -7.15 6.72
C GLY A 83 -19.06 -6.89 6.11
N VAL A 84 -19.55 -5.65 6.14
CA VAL A 84 -20.92 -5.29 5.78
C VAL A 84 -20.96 -4.56 4.44
N LYS A 85 -21.99 -4.82 3.63
CA LYS A 85 -22.19 -4.12 2.34
C LYS A 85 -23.35 -3.12 2.41
N ILE A 86 -22.99 -1.84 2.43
CA ILE A 86 -23.95 -0.72 2.38
C ILE A 86 -23.97 -0.15 0.95
N PRO A 87 -25.16 0.14 0.36
CA PRO A 87 -25.26 0.81 -0.93
C PRO A 87 -24.54 2.16 -0.96
N ARG A 88 -23.91 2.47 -2.10
CA ARG A 88 -23.12 3.70 -2.27
C ARG A 88 -23.96 4.97 -2.05
N ASP A 89 -25.22 4.95 -2.46
CA ASP A 89 -26.11 6.11 -2.32
C ASP A 89 -26.49 6.35 -0.85
N THR A 90 -26.69 5.29 -0.07
CA THR A 90 -26.87 5.37 1.39
C THR A 90 -25.62 5.95 2.06
N VAL A 91 -24.43 5.44 1.70
CA VAL A 91 -23.15 5.97 2.20
C VAL A 91 -23.00 7.45 1.86
N ARG A 92 -23.28 7.84 0.60
CA ARG A 92 -23.19 9.24 0.17
C ARG A 92 -24.12 10.16 0.98
N ARG A 93 -25.38 9.76 1.17
CA ARG A 93 -26.37 10.56 1.90
C ARG A 93 -25.93 10.76 3.35
N LEU A 94 -25.62 9.68 4.06
CA LEU A 94 -25.19 9.75 5.46
C LEU A 94 -23.86 10.49 5.62
N MET A 95 -22.94 10.38 4.66
CA MET A 95 -21.72 11.21 4.64
C MET A 95 -22.02 12.71 4.51
N ALA A 96 -23.03 13.09 3.72
CA ALA A 96 -23.40 14.50 3.58
C ALA A 96 -24.02 15.04 4.88
N ASP A 97 -24.74 14.20 5.62
CA ASP A 97 -25.33 14.57 6.92
C ASP A 97 -24.26 14.68 8.02
N LEU A 98 -23.28 13.76 8.04
CA LEU A 98 -22.25 13.67 9.09
C LEU A 98 -21.01 14.54 8.83
N ASP A 99 -20.68 14.80 7.56
CA ASP A 99 -19.52 15.60 7.10
C ASP A 99 -19.94 16.53 5.95
N PRO A 100 -20.77 17.56 6.22
CA PRO A 100 -21.31 18.45 5.19
C PRO A 100 -20.23 19.22 4.43
N GLY A 101 -19.09 19.53 5.07
CA GLY A 101 -17.97 20.25 4.45
C GLY A 101 -17.04 19.37 3.59
N GLY A 102 -17.00 18.06 3.82
CA GLY A 102 -16.10 17.18 3.09
C GLY A 102 -16.35 17.14 1.58
N ALA A 103 -17.60 17.32 1.13
CA ALA A 103 -17.91 17.32 -0.29
C ALA A 103 -17.24 18.48 -1.04
N GLU A 104 -17.17 19.65 -0.41
CA GLU A 104 -16.51 20.84 -0.95
C GLU A 104 -14.98 20.67 -0.98
N ILE A 105 -14.40 20.08 0.08
CA ILE A 105 -12.96 19.74 0.12
C ILE A 105 -12.57 18.81 -1.03
N ARG A 106 -13.47 17.91 -1.45
CA ARG A 106 -13.28 16.94 -2.53
C ARG A 106 -13.60 17.50 -3.93
N TYR A 107 -14.11 18.73 -4.05
CA TYR A 107 -14.54 19.28 -5.34
C TYR A 107 -13.36 19.42 -6.32
N PRO A 108 -13.40 18.74 -7.49
CA PRO A 108 -12.36 18.84 -8.49
C PRO A 108 -12.52 20.15 -9.27
N GLY A 109 -12.00 21.25 -8.72
CA GLY A 109 -12.05 22.55 -9.40
C GLY A 109 -11.02 23.58 -8.95
N ARG A 110 -10.27 23.33 -7.87
CA ARG A 110 -9.44 24.38 -7.26
C ARG A 110 -8.03 24.51 -7.84
N ASN A 111 -7.53 23.61 -8.70
CA ASN A 111 -6.25 23.83 -9.41
C ASN A 111 -5.88 22.85 -10.55
N ARG A 112 -5.42 23.48 -11.65
CA ARG A 112 -4.47 23.11 -12.72
C ARG A 112 -4.95 22.58 -14.08
N THR A 113 -4.48 23.32 -15.09
CA THR A 113 -4.34 23.01 -16.51
C THR A 113 -3.97 21.55 -16.73
N PRO A 114 -4.71 20.80 -17.56
CA PRO A 114 -4.32 19.44 -17.94
C PRO A 114 -2.95 19.52 -18.63
N LYS A 115 -1.90 18.95 -18.01
CA LYS A 115 -0.70 18.63 -18.78
C LYS A 115 -1.12 17.56 -19.79
N GLN A 116 -1.00 17.85 -21.09
CA GLN A 116 -1.12 16.82 -22.11
C GLN A 116 -0.01 15.79 -21.86
N ARG A 117 -0.41 14.53 -21.69
CA ARG A 117 0.50 13.41 -21.42
C ARG A 117 0.14 12.30 -22.41
N GLY A 118 1.15 11.68 -23.00
CA GLY A 118 0.97 10.57 -23.93
C GLY A 118 0.31 9.35 -23.29
N HIS A 119 -0.05 8.37 -24.12
CA HIS A 119 -0.59 7.09 -23.65
C HIS A 119 0.56 6.25 -23.09
N LEU A 120 0.37 5.74 -21.87
CA LEU A 120 1.26 4.72 -21.29
C LEU A 120 0.99 3.37 -21.97
N THR A 121 2.04 2.63 -22.30
CA THR A 121 2.00 1.32 -22.98
C THR A 121 3.02 0.38 -22.36
N ASP A 122 2.72 -0.92 -22.33
CA ASP A 122 3.59 -1.95 -21.74
C ASP A 122 3.23 -3.33 -22.33
N THR A 123 4.24 -4.19 -22.44
CA THR A 123 4.18 -5.53 -23.04
C THR A 123 3.56 -6.56 -22.10
N GLY A 124 3.71 -6.38 -20.78
CA GLY A 124 3.29 -7.41 -19.84
C GLY A 124 3.29 -7.02 -18.37
N VAL A 125 2.72 -7.89 -17.55
CA VAL A 125 2.78 -7.77 -16.09
C VAL A 125 4.15 -8.21 -15.62
N TYR A 126 4.78 -7.44 -14.73
CA TYR A 126 6.19 -7.57 -14.33
C TYR A 126 7.18 -7.40 -15.49
N TYR A 127 6.77 -6.75 -16.58
CA TYR A 127 7.75 -6.25 -17.56
C TYR A 127 8.45 -5.03 -16.97
N GLU A 128 7.72 -3.95 -16.70
CA GLU A 128 8.24 -2.74 -16.05
C GLU A 128 7.70 -2.59 -14.62
N VAL A 129 8.61 -2.33 -13.67
CA VAL A 129 8.30 -2.03 -12.27
C VAL A 129 8.95 -0.72 -11.86
N HIS A 130 8.12 0.20 -11.35
CA HIS A 130 8.56 1.50 -10.87
C HIS A 130 8.85 1.45 -9.37
N PHE A 131 9.96 2.07 -8.96
CA PHE A 131 10.37 2.23 -7.57
C PHE A 131 10.54 3.69 -7.22
N ASP A 132 10.25 4.05 -5.96
CA ASP A 132 10.48 5.39 -5.43
C ASP A 132 10.44 5.42 -3.89
N GLY A 133 11.06 6.43 -3.31
CA GLY A 133 11.03 6.76 -1.89
C GLY A 133 10.11 7.94 -1.57
N HIS A 134 9.29 7.81 -0.53
CA HIS A 134 8.35 8.82 -0.08
C HIS A 134 8.70 9.36 1.31
N GLU A 135 9.20 10.60 1.34
CA GLU A 135 9.77 11.21 2.55
C GLU A 135 8.88 12.30 3.19
N LYS A 136 7.58 12.29 2.92
CA LYS A 136 6.66 13.34 3.41
C LYS A 136 6.35 13.25 4.91
N LEU A 137 6.85 12.23 5.58
CA LEU A 137 6.78 12.02 7.03
C LEU A 137 8.17 11.99 7.68
N ASN A 138 9.21 12.48 6.97
CA ASN A 138 10.55 12.59 7.52
C ASN A 138 10.67 13.70 8.58
N PHE A 139 11.82 13.76 9.24
CA PHE A 139 12.07 14.72 10.32
C PHE A 139 11.91 16.19 9.90
N LYS A 140 12.26 16.53 8.64
CA LYS A 140 12.07 17.88 8.10
C LYS A 140 10.60 18.22 7.89
N ALA A 141 9.79 17.24 7.49
CA ALA A 141 8.37 17.40 7.22
C ALA A 141 7.52 17.48 8.50
N LEU A 142 7.87 16.70 9.53
CA LEU A 142 7.17 16.69 10.81
C LEU A 142 7.63 17.81 11.76
N ARG A 143 8.92 18.20 11.69
CA ARG A 143 9.54 19.17 12.61
C ARG A 143 9.34 18.78 14.08
N MET A 144 9.48 17.48 14.38
CA MET A 144 9.36 16.89 15.72
C MET A 144 10.73 16.41 16.22
N GLY A 145 11.78 17.20 16.00
CA GLY A 145 13.15 16.80 16.32
C GLY A 145 13.73 15.84 15.28
N ARG A 146 14.37 14.75 15.75
CA ARG A 146 15.07 13.77 14.90
C ARG A 146 14.21 12.57 14.47
N VAL A 147 12.92 12.54 14.83
CA VAL A 147 12.01 11.47 14.41
C VAL A 147 11.50 11.70 13.00
N GLY A 148 11.37 10.63 12.24
CA GLY A 148 10.84 10.65 10.88
C GLY A 148 10.60 9.24 10.40
N ILE A 149 9.66 9.08 9.48
CA ILE A 149 9.29 7.79 8.92
C ILE A 149 9.31 7.94 7.41
N ASP A 150 10.25 7.25 6.76
CA ASP A 150 10.27 7.18 5.31
C ASP A 150 9.51 5.94 4.84
N ILE A 151 9.06 5.97 3.60
CA ILE A 151 8.36 4.85 2.97
C ILE A 151 9.04 4.56 1.65
N TYR A 152 9.29 3.30 1.34
CA TYR A 152 9.77 2.88 0.02
C TYR A 152 8.71 2.01 -0.66
N GLY A 153 8.45 2.27 -1.94
CA GLY A 153 7.31 1.69 -2.64
C GLY A 153 7.66 1.21 -4.04
N SER A 154 6.87 0.25 -4.53
CA SER A 154 7.03 -0.32 -5.85
C SER A 154 5.69 -0.61 -6.52
N ARG A 155 5.64 -0.43 -7.84
CA ARG A 155 4.40 -0.61 -8.60
C ARG A 155 4.66 -1.17 -9.99
N CYS A 156 3.90 -2.21 -10.35
CA CYS A 156 3.89 -2.73 -11.72
C CYS A 156 3.20 -1.74 -12.66
N HIS A 157 3.83 -1.45 -13.81
CA HIS A 157 3.35 -0.48 -14.79
C HIS A 157 2.00 -0.89 -15.40
N SER A 158 1.97 -2.01 -16.12
CA SER A 158 0.77 -2.51 -16.84
C SER A 158 -0.44 -2.79 -15.94
N SER A 159 -0.25 -3.55 -14.87
CA SER A 159 -1.34 -3.95 -13.96
C SER A 159 -1.75 -2.83 -12.99
N ARG A 160 -0.85 -1.88 -12.74
CA ARG A 160 -0.95 -0.85 -11.68
C ARG A 160 -1.05 -1.42 -10.28
N ARG A 161 -0.64 -2.69 -10.10
CA ARG A 161 -0.56 -3.35 -8.80
C ARG A 161 0.57 -2.74 -8.00
N MET A 162 0.26 -2.32 -6.79
CA MET A 162 1.24 -1.96 -5.78
C MET A 162 1.87 -3.26 -5.29
N ILE A 163 3.16 -3.46 -5.50
CA ILE A 163 3.80 -4.76 -5.26
C ILE A 163 4.22 -4.85 -3.80
N LYS A 164 5.03 -3.91 -3.34
CA LYS A 164 5.51 -3.79 -1.96
C LYS A 164 5.57 -2.33 -1.57
N PHE A 165 5.16 -2.02 -0.35
CA PHE A 165 5.28 -0.71 0.29
C PHE A 165 5.72 -0.95 1.73
N LEU A 166 6.83 -0.34 2.14
CA LEU A 166 7.46 -0.61 3.42
C LEU A 166 7.87 0.70 4.09
N THR A 167 7.53 0.87 5.37
CA THR A 167 8.14 1.91 6.20
C THR A 167 9.60 1.55 6.46
N VAL A 168 10.52 2.47 6.18
CA VAL A 168 11.95 2.28 6.40
C VAL A 168 12.54 3.45 7.19
N PRO A 169 13.56 3.21 8.03
CA PRO A 169 14.24 4.28 8.76
C PRO A 169 14.86 5.35 7.86
N ASN A 170 15.32 4.96 6.67
CA ASN A 170 15.96 5.87 5.72
C ASN A 170 15.77 5.38 4.27
N ALA A 171 14.89 6.05 3.52
CA ALA A 171 14.64 5.71 2.11
C ALA A 171 15.76 6.15 1.16
N ARG A 172 16.74 6.94 1.62
CA ARG A 172 17.91 7.37 0.84
C ARG A 172 19.13 6.47 1.01
N CYS A 173 19.05 5.44 1.84
CA CYS A 173 20.16 4.53 2.04
C CYS A 173 20.18 3.46 0.95
N SER A 174 21.24 3.44 0.14
CA SER A 174 21.39 2.48 -0.97
C SER A 174 21.24 1.03 -0.52
N SER A 175 21.84 0.67 0.62
CA SER A 175 21.68 -0.68 1.21
C SER A 175 20.25 -1.01 1.58
N THR A 176 19.49 -0.05 2.13
CA THR A 176 18.06 -0.24 2.48
C THR A 176 17.22 -0.51 1.23
N VAL A 177 17.48 0.23 0.16
CA VAL A 177 16.80 0.06 -1.13
C VAL A 177 17.19 -1.28 -1.79
N GLY A 178 18.46 -1.67 -1.71
CA GLY A 178 18.95 -2.97 -2.18
C GLY A 178 18.26 -4.15 -1.47
N HIS A 179 18.18 -4.13 -0.14
CA HIS A 179 17.47 -5.17 0.63
C HIS A 179 15.97 -5.18 0.33
N TYR A 180 15.37 -4.00 0.17
CA TYR A 180 13.96 -3.89 -0.20
C TYR A 180 13.70 -4.54 -1.57
N TYR A 181 14.58 -4.30 -2.54
CA TYR A 181 14.51 -4.90 -3.87
C TYR A 181 14.66 -6.42 -3.81
N LEU A 182 15.66 -6.94 -3.09
CA LEU A 182 15.88 -8.39 -2.98
C LEU A 182 14.71 -9.08 -2.27
N ASP A 183 14.14 -8.46 -1.22
CA ASP A 183 12.93 -8.98 -0.59
C ASP A 183 11.74 -8.97 -1.57
N LEU A 184 11.60 -7.94 -2.40
CA LEU A 184 10.52 -7.88 -3.40
C LEU A 184 10.64 -8.98 -4.45
N VAL A 185 11.85 -9.22 -4.96
CA VAL A 185 12.10 -10.26 -5.98
C VAL A 185 11.88 -11.66 -5.40
N GLY A 186 12.35 -11.93 -4.18
CA GLY A 186 12.08 -13.21 -3.52
C GLY A 186 10.57 -13.47 -3.35
N ASP A 187 9.81 -12.43 -3.01
CA ASP A 187 8.37 -12.56 -2.78
C ASP A 187 7.55 -12.63 -4.08
N ASN A 188 7.98 -11.96 -5.16
CA ASN A 188 7.13 -11.69 -6.34
C ASN A 188 7.72 -12.14 -7.68
N GLY A 189 8.96 -12.60 -7.71
CA GLY A 189 9.71 -12.94 -8.91
C GLY A 189 10.42 -11.76 -9.57
N LEU A 190 11.28 -12.07 -10.53
CA LEU A 190 12.11 -11.14 -11.26
C LEU A 190 11.33 -10.52 -12.43
N PHE A 191 11.39 -9.20 -12.54
CA PHE A 191 10.80 -8.43 -13.64
C PHE A 191 11.86 -8.04 -14.67
N VAL A 192 11.43 -7.54 -15.84
CA VAL A 192 12.35 -7.27 -16.97
C VAL A 192 13.11 -5.95 -16.79
N GLN A 193 12.43 -4.90 -16.33
CA GLN A 193 12.96 -3.54 -16.20
C GLN A 193 12.59 -2.93 -14.82
N ALA A 194 13.62 -2.49 -14.10
CA ALA A 194 13.51 -1.58 -12.96
C ALA A 194 13.51 -0.12 -13.45
N THR A 195 12.44 0.62 -13.21
CA THR A 195 12.38 2.06 -13.46
C THR A 195 12.44 2.81 -12.15
N VAL A 196 13.40 3.72 -12.00
CA VAL A 196 13.62 4.46 -10.76
C VAL A 196 13.86 5.93 -11.03
N ASP A 197 13.83 6.75 -9.97
CA ASP A 197 14.37 8.10 -10.03
C ASP A 197 15.90 8.05 -10.00
N GLY A 198 16.59 8.95 -10.69
CA GLY A 198 18.07 8.97 -10.82
C GLY A 198 18.86 9.33 -9.54
N GLY A 199 18.37 8.96 -8.36
CA GLY A 199 19.01 9.18 -7.07
C GLY A 199 20.17 8.23 -6.78
N SER A 200 21.03 8.58 -5.82
CA SER A 200 22.17 7.75 -5.44
C SER A 200 21.78 6.54 -4.58
N GLU A 201 20.58 6.54 -4.03
CA GLU A 201 20.01 5.45 -3.23
C GLU A 201 19.64 4.21 -4.05
N THR A 202 19.66 4.27 -5.38
CA THR A 202 19.25 3.14 -6.23
C THR A 202 20.42 2.28 -6.68
N GLY A 203 21.64 2.55 -6.21
CA GLY A 203 22.87 1.88 -6.66
C GLY A 203 22.87 0.37 -6.39
N GLU A 204 22.55 -0.07 -5.17
CA GLU A 204 22.50 -1.51 -4.84
C GLU A 204 21.36 -2.22 -5.58
N LEU A 205 20.22 -1.55 -5.76
CA LEU A 205 19.10 -2.09 -6.55
C LEU A 205 19.53 -2.29 -8.00
N TYR A 206 20.18 -1.30 -8.61
CA TYR A 206 20.71 -1.40 -9.97
C TYR A 206 21.65 -2.60 -10.11
N ALA A 207 22.66 -2.69 -9.24
CA ALA A 207 23.66 -3.76 -9.30
C ALA A 207 23.02 -5.14 -9.14
N ALA A 208 22.16 -5.31 -8.15
CA ALA A 208 21.45 -6.57 -7.90
C ALA A 208 20.50 -6.94 -9.05
N HIS A 209 19.78 -5.96 -9.60
CA HIS A 209 18.84 -6.20 -10.70
C HIS A 209 19.53 -6.58 -12.00
N LEU A 210 20.62 -5.87 -12.35
CA LEU A 210 21.41 -6.21 -13.53
C LEU A 210 22.00 -7.63 -13.44
N ALA A 211 22.56 -7.99 -12.28
CA ALA A 211 23.12 -9.32 -12.05
C ALA A 211 22.06 -10.43 -12.19
N LEU A 212 20.87 -10.23 -11.59
CA LEU A 212 19.77 -11.18 -11.71
C LEU A 212 19.23 -11.26 -13.15
N ARG A 213 19.11 -10.13 -13.85
CA ARG A 213 18.65 -10.07 -15.24
C ARG A 213 19.58 -10.83 -16.17
N GLN A 214 20.90 -10.65 -16.05
CA GLN A 214 21.89 -11.36 -16.86
C GLN A 214 21.88 -12.87 -16.58
N LYS A 215 21.68 -13.26 -15.32
CA LYS A 215 21.75 -14.66 -14.91
C LYS A 215 20.48 -15.45 -15.19
N CYS A 216 19.33 -14.86 -14.89
CA CYS A 216 18.04 -15.56 -14.90
C CYS A 216 17.23 -15.30 -16.19
N MET A 217 17.59 -14.28 -16.96
CA MET A 217 16.92 -13.93 -18.23
C MET A 217 17.97 -13.62 -19.32
N PRO A 218 18.91 -14.54 -19.61
CA PRO A 218 20.00 -14.31 -20.56
C PRO A 218 19.51 -14.09 -22.00
N ASP A 219 18.35 -14.66 -22.36
CA ASP A 219 17.77 -14.55 -23.70
C ASP A 219 17.07 -13.20 -23.95
N VAL A 220 16.90 -12.37 -22.91
CA VAL A 220 16.26 -11.05 -23.02
C VAL A 220 17.32 -9.97 -23.17
N SER A 221 17.50 -9.48 -24.40
CA SER A 221 18.44 -8.42 -24.81
C SER A 221 18.40 -7.22 -23.87
N LEU A 222 19.56 -6.80 -23.36
CA LEU A 222 19.70 -5.60 -22.53
C LEU A 222 19.69 -4.30 -23.35
N GLU A 223 19.92 -4.36 -24.66
CA GLU A 223 19.84 -3.19 -25.55
C GLU A 223 18.38 -2.85 -25.86
N ASP A 224 17.57 -3.86 -26.20
CA ASP A 224 16.15 -3.67 -26.56
C ASP A 224 15.25 -3.59 -25.32
N HIS A 225 15.61 -4.32 -24.26
CA HIS A 225 14.85 -4.41 -23.01
C HIS A 225 15.78 -4.10 -21.83
N PRO A 226 16.07 -2.80 -21.59
CA PRO A 226 17.01 -2.40 -20.56
C PRO A 226 16.58 -2.93 -19.20
N ALA A 227 17.51 -3.51 -18.46
CA ALA A 227 17.25 -3.95 -17.09
C ALA A 227 16.92 -2.77 -16.17
N PHE A 228 17.50 -1.59 -16.41
CA PHE A 228 17.36 -0.46 -15.51
C PHE A 228 17.24 0.85 -16.27
N VAL A 229 16.25 1.65 -15.89
CA VAL A 229 15.99 2.97 -16.46
C VAL A 229 15.86 3.99 -15.33
N ALA A 230 16.77 4.96 -15.30
CA ALA A 230 16.66 6.12 -14.43
C ALA A 230 15.90 7.24 -15.15
N LEU A 231 14.83 7.74 -14.54
CA LEU A 231 14.03 8.86 -15.04
C LEU A 231 14.16 10.08 -14.12
N PRO A 232 13.93 11.30 -14.62
CA PRO A 232 13.63 12.43 -13.76
C PRO A 232 12.37 12.15 -12.93
N SER A 233 12.32 12.59 -11.68
CA SER A 233 11.17 12.37 -10.78
C SER A 233 9.83 12.83 -11.36
N THR A 234 9.84 13.87 -12.21
CA THR A 234 8.62 14.35 -12.88
C THR A 234 8.02 13.35 -13.88
N ASP A 235 8.84 12.40 -14.32
CA ASP A 235 8.57 11.49 -15.42
C ASP A 235 8.32 10.05 -14.94
N ASN A 236 8.67 9.72 -13.68
CA ASN A 236 8.27 8.48 -12.99
C ASN A 236 6.79 8.52 -12.54
N ILE A 237 5.91 8.82 -13.50
CA ILE A 237 4.48 9.08 -13.29
C ILE A 237 3.75 7.93 -12.58
N PRO A 238 4.02 6.63 -12.87
CA PRO A 238 3.25 5.54 -12.27
C PRO A 238 3.40 5.46 -10.75
N ILE A 239 4.60 5.55 -10.20
CA ILE A 239 4.81 5.48 -8.76
C ILE A 239 4.39 6.78 -8.06
N GLU A 240 4.64 7.94 -8.68
CA GLU A 240 4.16 9.23 -8.18
C GLU A 240 2.64 9.32 -8.07
N ALA A 241 1.93 8.74 -9.03
CA ALA A 241 0.48 8.60 -8.93
C ALA A 241 0.07 7.77 -7.69
N SER A 242 0.86 6.77 -7.31
CA SER A 242 0.62 5.96 -6.10
C SER A 242 0.77 6.78 -4.84
N TRP A 243 1.77 7.64 -4.74
CA TRP A 243 1.94 8.54 -3.60
C TRP A 243 0.80 9.52 -3.46
N LYS A 244 0.33 10.09 -4.56
CA LYS A 244 -0.87 10.94 -4.54
C LYS A 244 -2.10 10.19 -4.04
N LEU A 245 -2.25 8.93 -4.44
CA LEU A 245 -3.37 8.08 -4.00
C LEU A 245 -3.26 7.75 -2.51
N PHE A 246 -2.09 7.33 -2.05
CA PHE A 246 -1.80 7.08 -0.63
C PHE A 246 -2.07 8.31 0.24
N THR A 247 -1.56 9.46 -0.19
CA THR A 247 -1.70 10.73 0.52
C THR A 247 -3.17 11.09 0.70
N ASN A 248 -4.00 10.91 -0.34
CA ASN A 248 -5.43 11.16 -0.26
C ASN A 248 -6.22 10.07 0.50
N TYR A 249 -5.70 8.84 0.56
CA TYR A 249 -6.35 7.75 1.27
C TYR A 249 -6.16 7.85 2.78
N VAL A 250 -4.93 8.06 3.24
CA VAL A 250 -4.60 8.08 4.68
C VAL A 250 -3.38 8.95 5.03
N GLY A 251 -2.55 9.32 4.07
CA GLY A 251 -1.32 10.07 4.36
C GLY A 251 -1.54 11.46 5.00
N PHE A 252 -2.62 12.17 4.64
CA PHE A 252 -3.00 13.41 5.34
C PHE A 252 -3.42 13.15 6.78
N ASP A 253 -4.27 12.15 7.01
CA ASP A 253 -4.74 11.78 8.35
C ASP A 253 -3.55 11.37 9.25
N ILE A 254 -2.60 10.59 8.71
CA ILE A 254 -1.36 10.21 9.41
C ILE A 254 -0.60 11.45 9.85
N LYS A 255 -0.39 12.39 8.92
CA LYS A 255 0.37 13.60 9.22
C LYS A 255 -0.31 14.46 10.29
N GLU A 256 -1.62 14.68 10.17
CA GLU A 256 -2.38 15.45 11.16
C GLU A 256 -2.31 14.81 12.55
N ILE A 257 -2.53 13.49 12.62
CA ILE A 257 -2.47 12.75 13.88
C ILE A 257 -1.07 12.79 14.48
N LEU A 258 -0.01 12.57 13.71
CA LEU A 258 1.37 12.68 14.21
C LEU A 258 1.66 14.08 14.78
N LEU A 259 1.19 15.14 14.12
CA LEU A 259 1.39 16.51 14.58
C LEU A 259 0.67 16.83 15.89
N LEU A 260 -0.38 16.07 16.28
CA LEU A 260 -1.01 16.21 17.60
C LEU A 260 -0.02 15.95 18.74
N GLY A 261 0.97 15.06 18.55
CA GLY A 261 1.97 14.81 19.58
C GLY A 261 2.78 16.05 19.95
N ARG A 262 2.99 16.94 18.97
CA ARG A 262 3.58 18.26 19.19
C ARG A 262 2.57 19.26 19.72
N THR A 263 1.39 19.36 19.11
CA THR A 263 0.38 20.37 19.45
C THR A 263 -0.18 20.20 20.87
N LEU A 264 -0.29 18.95 21.34
CA LEU A 264 -0.82 18.60 22.66
C LEU A 264 0.29 18.25 23.67
N ASN A 265 1.57 18.47 23.31
CA ASN A 265 2.74 18.20 24.16
C ASN A 265 2.89 16.75 24.66
N TYR A 266 2.36 15.76 23.93
CA TYR A 266 2.59 14.34 24.25
C TYR A 266 4.03 13.89 23.96
N PHE A 267 4.71 14.57 23.03
CA PHE A 267 6.04 14.23 22.58
C PHE A 267 7.03 15.36 22.85
N ASN A 268 8.19 15.03 23.42
CA ASN A 268 9.29 15.95 23.63
C ASN A 268 10.59 15.36 23.06
N ALA A 269 11.12 16.02 22.03
CA ALA A 269 12.32 15.60 21.32
C ALA A 269 13.61 15.65 22.15
N ALA A 270 13.60 16.31 23.30
CA ALA A 270 14.75 16.41 24.19
C ALA A 270 15.03 15.12 24.98
N TYR A 271 14.05 14.21 25.05
CA TYR A 271 14.18 12.95 25.79
C TYR A 271 14.32 11.76 24.84
N ASP A 272 15.40 10.99 25.01
CA ASP A 272 15.69 9.82 24.17
C ASP A 272 14.59 8.76 24.24
N VAL A 273 14.00 8.54 25.42
CA VAL A 273 12.87 7.61 25.58
C VAL A 273 11.67 7.97 24.70
N HIS A 274 11.36 9.27 24.53
CA HIS A 274 10.27 9.70 23.64
C HIS A 274 10.60 9.41 22.18
N VAL A 275 11.84 9.70 21.75
CA VAL A 275 12.30 9.43 20.39
C VAL A 275 12.27 7.93 20.09
N ASN A 276 12.82 7.12 20.98
CA ASN A 276 12.88 5.67 20.82
C ASN A 276 11.48 5.07 20.82
N LEU A 277 10.60 5.48 21.75
CA LEU A 277 9.21 5.01 21.76
C LEU A 277 8.46 5.42 20.49
N PHE A 278 8.70 6.62 19.97
CA PHE A 278 8.10 7.07 18.71
C PHE A 278 8.53 6.16 17.55
N ASN A 279 9.84 5.95 17.41
CA ASN A 279 10.42 5.12 16.34
C ASN A 279 10.07 3.64 16.52
N TRP A 280 9.75 3.18 17.72
CA TRP A 280 9.27 1.82 17.96
C TRP A 280 7.80 1.63 17.56
N LEU A 281 6.93 2.58 17.92
CA LEU A 281 5.48 2.47 17.80
C LEU A 281 4.93 2.91 16.44
N TRP A 282 5.28 4.12 16.00
CA TRP A 282 4.64 4.75 14.84
C TRP A 282 4.93 4.07 13.50
N PRO A 283 6.15 3.57 13.22
CA PRO A 283 6.38 2.79 12.01
C PRO A 283 5.47 1.56 11.90
N LYS A 284 5.19 0.87 13.02
CA LYS A 284 4.28 -0.28 13.05
C LYS A 284 2.85 0.12 12.72
N ILE A 285 2.35 1.21 13.30
CA ILE A 285 1.01 1.75 13.02
C ILE A 285 0.89 2.19 11.55
N ILE A 286 1.90 2.89 11.03
CA ILE A 286 1.90 3.40 9.65
C ILE A 286 2.05 2.24 8.65
N GLN A 287 2.83 1.22 8.95
CA GLN A 287 2.92 0.01 8.12
C GLN A 287 1.54 -0.65 8.00
N LEU A 288 0.78 -0.79 9.09
CA LEU A 288 -0.59 -1.32 9.01
C LEU A 288 -1.51 -0.46 8.14
N CYS A 289 -1.36 0.86 8.17
CA CYS A 289 -2.11 1.77 7.30
C CYS A 289 -1.70 1.62 5.82
N LEU A 290 -0.41 1.41 5.55
CA LEU A 290 0.11 1.13 4.21
C LEU A 290 -0.38 -0.21 3.69
N ASP A 291 -0.36 -1.26 4.51
CA ASP A 291 -0.83 -2.59 4.15
C ASP A 291 -2.33 -2.57 3.80
N ASP A 292 -3.15 -1.87 4.60
CA ASP A 292 -4.56 -1.67 4.27
C ASP A 292 -4.75 -0.89 2.97
N PHE A 293 -3.97 0.18 2.75
CA PHE A 293 -4.02 0.94 1.52
C PHE A 293 -3.65 0.11 0.29
N VAL A 294 -2.57 -0.68 0.36
CA VAL A 294 -2.11 -1.56 -0.73
C VAL A 294 -3.17 -2.63 -1.00
N ASP A 295 -3.71 -3.26 0.03
CA ASP A 295 -4.75 -4.28 -0.15
C ASP A 295 -6.07 -3.68 -0.67
N TYR A 296 -6.46 -2.48 -0.23
CA TYR A 296 -7.58 -1.73 -0.80
C TYR A 296 -7.33 -1.44 -2.28
N TRP A 297 -6.17 -0.85 -2.62
CA TRP A 297 -5.86 -0.45 -3.99
C TRP A 297 -5.76 -1.66 -4.93
N ASN A 298 -5.14 -2.74 -4.49
CA ASN A 298 -4.96 -3.90 -5.35
C ASN A 298 -6.26 -4.67 -5.62
N ASN A 299 -7.27 -4.52 -4.74
CA ASN A 299 -8.57 -5.17 -4.90
C ASN A 299 -9.67 -4.24 -5.44
N HIS A 300 -9.54 -2.91 -5.32
CA HIS A 300 -10.57 -2.01 -5.81
C HIS A 300 -10.66 -2.05 -7.34
N ARG A 301 -11.88 -1.89 -7.85
CA ARG A 301 -12.11 -1.79 -9.28
C ARG A 301 -11.69 -0.41 -9.77
N ILE A 302 -10.66 -0.35 -10.62
CA ILE A 302 -10.24 0.92 -11.22
C ILE A 302 -11.31 1.36 -12.23
N ARG A 303 -11.57 2.67 -12.31
CA ARG A 303 -12.48 3.27 -13.29
C ARG A 303 -12.09 2.86 -14.72
N LEU A 304 -13.09 2.48 -15.52
CA LEU A 304 -12.94 2.23 -16.94
C LEU A 304 -12.65 3.55 -17.68
N GLN A 305 -11.59 3.57 -18.47
CA GLN A 305 -11.20 4.64 -19.36
C GLN A 305 -11.13 4.06 -20.77
N LYS A 306 -12.05 4.48 -21.66
CA LYS A 306 -12.24 3.87 -22.98
C LYS A 306 -11.02 4.03 -23.89
N ASP A 307 -10.37 5.18 -23.81
CA ASP A 307 -9.26 5.55 -24.71
C ASP A 307 -7.89 5.13 -24.14
N LYS A 308 -7.87 4.39 -23.02
CA LYS A 308 -6.63 3.97 -22.40
C LYS A 308 -6.13 2.67 -23.02
N VAL A 309 -4.87 2.67 -23.47
CA VAL A 309 -4.20 1.48 -24.03
C VAL A 309 -4.04 0.39 -22.96
N LEU A 310 -3.49 0.74 -21.79
CA LEU A 310 -3.37 -0.22 -20.69
C LEU A 310 -4.73 -0.58 -20.06
N PRO A 311 -4.89 -1.82 -19.54
CA PRO A 311 -6.17 -2.29 -19.04
C PRO A 311 -6.80 -1.36 -18.02
N SER A 312 -8.12 -1.20 -18.05
CA SER A 312 -8.89 -0.41 -17.08
C SER A 312 -10.27 -1.03 -16.83
N GLY A 313 -10.97 -0.62 -15.77
CA GLY A 313 -12.26 -1.22 -15.42
C GLY A 313 -12.19 -2.50 -14.58
N PHE A 314 -10.99 -2.94 -14.19
CA PHE A 314 -10.74 -4.12 -13.34
C PHE A 314 -9.82 -3.76 -12.18
N SER A 315 -9.73 -4.64 -11.18
CA SER A 315 -8.77 -4.46 -10.09
C SER A 315 -7.34 -4.79 -10.54
N PRO A 316 -6.31 -4.15 -9.95
CA PRO A 316 -4.92 -4.47 -10.24
C PRO A 316 -4.59 -5.96 -10.06
N ASN A 317 -5.08 -6.58 -8.98
CA ASN A 317 -4.89 -8.01 -8.77
C ASN A 317 -5.46 -8.83 -9.92
N TYR A 318 -6.68 -8.53 -10.38
CA TYR A 318 -7.28 -9.29 -11.47
C TYR A 318 -6.51 -9.15 -12.80
N ILE A 319 -5.98 -7.95 -13.10
CA ILE A 319 -5.14 -7.73 -14.29
C ILE A 319 -3.80 -8.49 -14.15
N CYS A 320 -3.19 -8.42 -12.97
CA CYS A 320 -1.95 -9.12 -12.66
C CYS A 320 -2.10 -10.65 -12.68
N ASP A 321 -3.27 -11.14 -12.28
CA ASP A 321 -3.56 -12.56 -12.10
C ASP A 321 -3.97 -13.28 -13.38
N PHE A 322 -4.57 -12.56 -14.33
CA PHE A 322 -5.08 -13.05 -15.60
C PHE A 322 -4.66 -12.12 -16.76
N PRO A 323 -3.34 -11.86 -16.95
CA PRO A 323 -2.84 -10.93 -17.94
C PRO A 323 -3.25 -11.29 -19.38
N GLU A 324 -3.38 -12.59 -19.68
CA GLU A 324 -3.78 -13.11 -20.98
C GLU A 324 -5.15 -12.60 -21.44
N ARG A 325 -6.06 -12.31 -20.49
CA ARG A 325 -7.39 -11.73 -20.78
C ARG A 325 -7.34 -10.30 -21.28
N PHE A 326 -6.17 -9.68 -21.17
CA PHE A 326 -5.91 -8.29 -21.53
C PHE A 326 -4.86 -8.18 -22.64
N GLY A 327 -4.47 -9.31 -23.27
CA GLY A 327 -3.40 -9.34 -24.26
C GLY A 327 -2.01 -9.06 -23.67
N LEU A 328 -1.85 -9.20 -22.35
CA LEU A 328 -0.57 -9.01 -21.66
C LEU A 328 0.12 -10.36 -21.44
N VAL A 329 1.45 -10.34 -21.51
CA VAL A 329 2.29 -11.47 -21.11
C VAL A 329 2.57 -11.40 -19.61
N LYS A 330 2.71 -12.55 -18.96
CA LYS A 330 3.13 -12.63 -17.56
C LYS A 330 4.64 -12.87 -17.48
N PHE A 331 5.36 -11.90 -16.93
CA PHE A 331 6.74 -12.07 -16.43
C PHE A 331 6.71 -12.29 -14.91
N GLY A 332 7.85 -12.22 -14.23
CA GLY A 332 7.90 -12.45 -12.78
C GLY A 332 8.21 -13.90 -12.40
N GLU A 333 9.07 -14.58 -13.16
CA GLU A 333 9.55 -15.90 -12.74
C GLU A 333 10.41 -15.79 -11.49
N GLN A 334 10.33 -16.80 -10.62
CA GLN A 334 11.05 -16.78 -9.36
C GLN A 334 12.55 -16.91 -9.60
N ALA A 335 13.31 -15.95 -9.07
CA ALA A 335 14.76 -16.05 -9.09
C ALA A 335 15.21 -17.08 -8.03
N PRO A 336 16.26 -17.90 -8.31
CA PRO A 336 16.75 -18.84 -7.33
C PRO A 336 17.22 -18.14 -6.05
N GLN A 337 16.73 -18.60 -4.89
CA GLN A 337 16.99 -17.99 -3.59
C GLN A 337 18.49 -17.88 -3.28
N GLU A 338 19.27 -18.88 -3.69
CA GLU A 338 20.73 -18.87 -3.54
C GLU A 338 21.39 -17.63 -4.15
N TYR A 339 20.96 -17.20 -5.34
CA TYR A 339 21.50 -15.99 -5.98
C TYR A 339 21.04 -14.72 -5.25
N ILE A 340 19.81 -14.69 -4.75
CA ILE A 340 19.30 -13.59 -3.93
C ILE A 340 20.15 -13.44 -2.66
N ASP A 341 20.45 -14.56 -2.01
CA ASP A 341 21.25 -14.59 -0.77
C ASP A 341 22.70 -14.18 -1.02
N GLN A 342 23.32 -14.64 -2.12
CA GLN A 342 24.66 -14.22 -2.53
C GLN A 342 24.73 -12.70 -2.79
N LEU A 343 23.75 -12.14 -3.51
CA LEU A 343 23.69 -10.70 -3.75
C LEU A 343 23.47 -9.92 -2.45
N ARG A 344 22.68 -10.47 -1.53
CA ARG A 344 22.41 -9.86 -0.22
C ARG A 344 23.68 -9.72 0.63
N GLN A 345 24.59 -10.69 0.55
CA GLN A 345 25.88 -10.66 1.27
C GLN A 345 26.82 -9.56 0.78
N ASN A 346 26.65 -9.10 -0.45
CA ASN A 346 27.47 -8.03 -1.03
C ASN A 346 26.97 -6.62 -0.66
N ILE A 347 25.78 -6.49 -0.06
CA ILE A 347 25.24 -5.19 0.35
C ILE A 347 25.98 -4.71 1.61
N PRO A 348 26.54 -3.48 1.63
CA PRO A 348 27.44 -3.02 2.70
C PRO A 348 26.88 -3.03 4.13
N LYS A 349 25.58 -2.77 4.29
CA LYS A 349 24.89 -2.82 5.58
C LYS A 349 23.95 -4.01 5.60
N SER A 350 23.85 -4.68 6.74
CA SER A 350 22.93 -5.81 6.86
C SER A 350 21.47 -5.36 6.72
N ARG A 351 20.58 -6.31 6.42
CA ARG A 351 19.15 -6.05 6.33
C ARG A 351 18.59 -5.63 7.67
N GLU A 352 19.03 -6.29 8.74
CA GLU A 352 18.67 -6.03 10.12
C GLU A 352 19.02 -4.60 10.49
N GLU A 353 20.24 -4.14 10.18
CA GLU A 353 20.66 -2.75 10.41
C GLU A 353 19.85 -1.75 9.60
N CYS A 354 19.55 -2.04 8.33
CA CYS A 354 18.79 -1.15 7.46
C CYS A 354 17.34 -0.96 7.95
N TYR A 355 16.75 -1.97 8.56
CA TYR A 355 15.35 -1.94 9.03
C TYR A 355 15.21 -1.72 10.53
N ARG A 356 16.32 -1.56 11.25
CA ARG A 356 16.33 -1.30 12.69
C ARG A 356 15.87 0.15 12.98
N TRP A 357 14.78 0.27 13.75
CA TRP A 357 14.24 1.56 14.19
C TRP A 357 14.76 2.03 15.56
N VAL A 358 15.08 1.07 16.43
CA VAL A 358 15.57 1.28 17.80
C VAL A 358 16.57 0.19 18.16
N SER A 359 17.34 0.33 19.23
CA SER A 359 18.23 -0.73 19.71
C SER A 359 17.45 -1.99 20.13
N ASP A 360 18.09 -3.15 20.05
CA ASP A 360 17.48 -4.43 20.42
C ASP A 360 17.10 -4.46 21.92
N GLU A 361 17.86 -3.77 22.77
CA GLU A 361 17.56 -3.56 24.18
C GLU A 361 16.26 -2.78 24.38
N PHE A 362 16.10 -1.65 23.68
CA PHE A 362 14.89 -0.83 23.77
C PHE A 362 13.69 -1.56 23.14
N ASP A 363 13.87 -2.28 22.04
CA ASP A 363 12.82 -3.11 21.44
C ASP A 363 12.28 -4.13 22.44
N THR A 364 13.18 -4.83 23.14
CA THR A 364 12.82 -5.80 24.18
C THR A 364 12.08 -5.14 25.35
N GLN A 365 12.53 -3.98 25.80
CA GLN A 365 11.89 -3.25 26.90
C GLN A 365 10.50 -2.72 26.49
N ALA A 366 10.39 -2.10 25.31
CA ALA A 366 9.14 -1.58 24.77
C ALA A 366 8.12 -2.70 24.51
N ALA A 367 8.55 -3.86 24.02
CA ALA A 367 7.69 -5.02 23.82
C ALA A 367 7.09 -5.52 25.16
N LYS A 368 7.89 -5.62 26.22
CA LYS A 368 7.42 -5.99 27.57
C LYS A 368 6.40 -4.98 28.11
N VAL A 369 6.69 -3.69 27.98
CA VAL A 369 5.77 -2.62 28.42
C VAL A 369 4.47 -2.64 27.61
N TYR A 370 4.56 -2.88 26.31
CA TYR A 370 3.38 -3.00 25.44
C TYR A 370 2.50 -4.18 25.85
N GLU A 371 3.10 -5.31 26.23
CA GLU A 371 2.39 -6.46 26.79
C GLU A 371 1.73 -6.14 28.14
N GLN A 372 2.43 -5.43 29.03
CA GLN A 372 1.89 -5.00 30.34
C GLN A 372 0.64 -4.12 30.22
N ILE A 373 0.56 -3.27 29.19
CA ILE A 373 -0.64 -2.44 28.95
C ILE A 373 -1.76 -3.19 28.20
N GLY A 374 -1.61 -4.50 27.99
CA GLY A 374 -2.61 -5.39 27.40
C GLY A 374 -2.54 -5.49 25.88
N SER A 375 -1.40 -5.15 25.25
CA SER A 375 -1.19 -5.25 23.80
C SER A 375 -2.32 -4.63 22.96
N PRO A 376 -2.70 -3.36 23.22
CA PRO A 376 -3.84 -2.73 22.57
C PRO A 376 -3.66 -2.67 21.05
N LYS A 377 -4.72 -2.94 20.28
CA LYS A 377 -4.64 -2.94 18.80
C LYS A 377 -4.04 -1.64 18.26
N LEU A 378 -3.02 -1.77 17.43
CA LEU A 378 -2.35 -0.65 16.77
C LEU A 378 -3.27 -0.02 15.71
N LYS A 379 -3.97 1.04 16.09
CA LYS A 379 -4.77 1.89 15.20
C LYS A 379 -4.18 3.30 15.15
N LEU A 380 -4.39 3.97 14.02
CA LEU A 380 -3.90 5.34 13.82
C LEU A 380 -4.44 6.31 14.87
N THR A 381 -5.74 6.25 15.16
CA THR A 381 -6.43 7.11 16.14
C THR A 381 -5.94 6.92 17.57
N ASP A 382 -5.46 5.72 17.89
CA ASP A 382 -5.14 5.32 19.26
C ASP A 382 -3.63 5.46 19.54
N GLY A 383 -2.82 5.79 18.52
CA GLY A 383 -1.37 5.79 18.61
C GLY A 383 -0.80 6.63 19.75
N TRP A 384 -1.29 7.86 19.94
CA TRP A 384 -0.86 8.71 21.06
C TRP A 384 -1.36 8.21 22.42
N THR A 385 -2.57 7.64 22.48
CA THR A 385 -3.07 7.03 23.71
C THR A 385 -2.19 5.86 24.15
N ILE A 386 -1.78 5.01 23.20
CA ILE A 386 -0.84 3.91 23.46
C ILE A 386 0.51 4.47 23.90
N PHE A 387 1.04 5.46 23.17
CA PHE A 387 2.29 6.14 23.50
C PHE A 387 2.30 6.67 24.95
N CYS A 388 1.27 7.43 25.34
CA CYS A 388 1.16 8.01 26.68
C CYS A 388 0.95 6.96 27.79
N ARG A 389 0.39 5.78 27.48
CA ARG A 389 0.29 4.67 28.44
C ARG A 389 1.61 3.93 28.63
N MET A 390 2.41 3.81 27.57
CA MET A 390 3.71 3.13 27.63
C MET A 390 4.80 4.00 28.26
N LEU A 391 4.79 5.31 27.96
CA LEU A 391 5.87 6.22 28.32
C LEU A 391 6.25 6.20 29.83
N PRO A 392 5.32 6.25 30.80
CA PRO A 392 5.68 6.24 32.22
C PRO A 392 6.31 4.93 32.71
N LEU A 393 6.13 3.83 31.97
CA LEU A 393 6.67 2.50 32.29
C LEU A 393 8.07 2.27 31.68
N LEU A 394 8.52 3.19 30.81
CA LEU A 394 9.82 3.17 30.14
C LEU A 394 10.79 4.21 30.71
N GLN A 395 10.33 5.02 31.67
CA GLN A 395 11.10 6.07 32.34
C GLN A 395 11.88 5.57 33.54
#